data_AF-A0A7X7J5L3-F1
#
_entry.id   AF-A0A7X7J5L3-F1
#
_cell.length_a   1.000
_cell.length_b   1.000
_cell.length_c   1.000
_cell.angle_alpha   90.00
_cell.angle_beta   90.00
_cell.angle_gamma   90.00
#
_symmetry.space_group_name_H-M   'P 1'
#
loop_
_entity.id
_entity.type
_entity.pdbx_description
1 polymer ?
#
loop_
_entity_poly.entity_id
_entity_poly.type
_entity_poly.pdbx_seq_one_letter_code
_entity_poly.pdbx_strand_id
1 'polypeptide(L)'
;MNIRGIPFIFFVLFLIVIPAWAEGVQTEVKPVAANGNSSVTSAASAPSSAPLTEHMLDERIFDDRIMIRGYALKIATASKGFLLAMINDDAAPAYRKAAAVCVLRERFADQIVAKEKILVERFLLRQLERAASPFVQIEIMHTILILDRYRYFDTMVPAIIRKMDHYEKSVSEQAYQAVQSVNQAGNNRSREARIVFNTLRKMFFLTRKKLPHASPDDVQLKRKLELLRWSIKILGTQELERLPQEVINLL
;
A
#
# COMPACT_ATOMS: atom_id res chain seq x y z
N MET A 1 -12.38 53.66 -36.89
CA MET A 1 -13.63 52.88 -36.83
C MET A 1 -13.39 51.56 -37.55
N ASN A 2 -13.23 50.47 -36.81
CA ASN A 2 -12.97 49.13 -37.32
C ASN A 2 -14.15 48.24 -36.94
N ILE A 3 -14.90 47.77 -37.93
CA ILE A 3 -15.94 46.75 -37.77
C ILE A 3 -15.38 45.47 -38.42
N ARG A 4 -15.05 44.49 -37.59
CA ARG A 4 -14.83 43.07 -37.92
C ARG A 4 -15.79 42.33 -36.98
N GLY A 5 -16.73 41.51 -37.42
CA GLY A 5 -16.62 40.47 -38.44
C GLY A 5 -16.63 39.12 -37.72
N ILE A 6 -17.82 38.71 -37.27
CA ILE A 6 -18.16 37.34 -36.80
C ILE A 6 -17.98 36.41 -38.02
N PRO A 7 -17.34 35.23 -37.90
CA PRO A 7 -18.12 34.03 -37.58
C PRO A 7 -17.40 32.86 -36.89
N PHE A 8 -18.26 31.87 -36.59
CA PHE A 8 -18.00 30.44 -36.42
C PHE A 8 -17.97 29.86 -35.00
N ILE A 9 -19.19 29.46 -34.62
CA ILE A 9 -19.56 28.46 -33.64
C ILE A 9 -18.91 27.12 -34.01
N PHE A 10 -18.07 26.58 -33.13
CA PHE A 10 -17.73 25.15 -33.11
C PHE A 10 -18.15 24.56 -31.77
N PHE A 11 -19.38 24.03 -31.79
CA PHE A 11 -19.95 23.17 -30.78
C PHE A 11 -19.42 21.76 -31.08
N VAL A 12 -18.41 21.29 -30.34
CA VAL A 12 -17.98 19.89 -30.41
C VAL A 12 -18.37 19.21 -29.12
N LEU A 13 -19.51 18.53 -29.21
CA LEU A 13 -20.00 17.48 -28.34
C LEU A 13 -18.91 16.40 -28.22
N PHE A 14 -18.28 16.24 -27.05
CA PHE A 14 -17.52 15.02 -26.76
C PHE A 14 -18.23 14.22 -25.68
N LEU A 15 -18.83 13.15 -26.18
CA LEU A 15 -19.38 11.95 -25.58
C LEU A 15 -18.94 11.64 -24.14
N ILE A 16 -19.95 11.56 -23.30
CA ILE A 16 -20.02 10.81 -22.05
C ILE A 16 -19.95 9.32 -22.38
N VAL A 17 -18.94 8.62 -21.87
CA VAL A 17 -18.91 7.14 -21.81
C VAL A 17 -18.81 6.76 -20.33
N ILE A 18 -19.94 6.38 -19.76
CA ILE A 18 -20.08 5.76 -18.45
C ILE A 18 -20.23 4.26 -18.70
N PRO A 19 -19.31 3.38 -18.25
CA PRO A 19 -19.62 1.96 -18.16
C PRO A 19 -20.36 1.70 -16.85
N ALA A 20 -21.67 1.51 -16.99
CA ALA A 20 -22.54 0.88 -16.02
C ALA A 20 -22.16 -0.61 -15.89
N TRP A 21 -21.73 -1.03 -14.70
CA TRP A 21 -21.70 -2.44 -14.31
C TRP A 21 -22.60 -2.60 -13.09
N ALA A 22 -23.88 -2.86 -13.38
CA ALA A 22 -24.86 -3.32 -12.44
C ALA A 22 -25.66 -4.45 -13.10
N GLU A 23 -25.77 -5.54 -12.36
CA GLU A 23 -26.79 -6.60 -12.41
C GLU A 23 -26.63 -7.76 -13.40
N GLY A 24 -26.72 -8.96 -12.82
CA GLY A 24 -26.77 -10.24 -13.52
C GLY A 24 -26.52 -11.45 -12.62
N VAL A 25 -27.13 -11.50 -11.42
CA VAL A 25 -27.23 -12.74 -10.64
C VAL A 25 -28.28 -13.62 -11.32
N GLN A 26 -27.85 -14.69 -11.98
CA GLN A 26 -28.74 -15.77 -12.38
C GLN A 26 -28.62 -16.91 -11.37
N THR A 27 -29.66 -17.04 -10.55
CA THR A 27 -30.01 -18.26 -9.84
C THR A 27 -30.61 -19.23 -10.86
N GLU A 28 -29.88 -20.30 -11.20
CA GLU A 28 -30.48 -21.46 -11.86
C GLU A 28 -30.57 -22.61 -10.85
N VAL A 29 -31.79 -22.79 -10.34
CA VAL A 29 -32.24 -23.93 -9.56
C VAL A 29 -32.41 -25.10 -10.53
N LYS A 30 -31.63 -26.17 -10.38
CA LYS A 30 -31.87 -27.44 -11.07
C LYS A 30 -32.61 -28.40 -10.13
N PRO A 31 -33.78 -28.93 -10.53
CA PRO A 31 -34.61 -29.73 -9.65
C PRO A 31 -34.10 -31.17 -9.46
N VAL A 32 -34.46 -31.66 -8.28
CA VAL A 32 -34.40 -33.01 -7.74
C VAL A 32 -35.01 -34.04 -8.70
N ALA A 33 -34.26 -35.11 -8.98
CA ALA A 33 -34.80 -36.36 -9.47
C ALA A 33 -34.50 -37.46 -8.43
N ALA A 34 -35.58 -38.07 -7.95
CA ALA A 34 -35.59 -39.18 -7.03
C ALA A 34 -35.01 -40.44 -7.68
N ASN A 35 -34.23 -41.21 -6.92
CA ASN A 35 -34.20 -42.66 -7.07
C ASN A 35 -33.87 -43.31 -5.72
N GLY A 36 -34.79 -44.12 -5.23
CA GLY A 36 -34.65 -44.88 -3.99
C GLY A 36 -33.80 -46.14 -4.18
N ASN A 37 -33.07 -46.53 -3.15
CA ASN A 37 -33.48 -47.64 -2.29
C ASN A 37 -32.37 -48.00 -1.29
N SER A 38 -32.77 -47.99 -0.01
CA SER A 38 -32.40 -48.89 1.09
C SER A 38 -31.07 -49.66 1.03
N SER A 39 -30.23 -49.48 2.04
CA SER A 39 -30.12 -50.46 3.14
C SER A 39 -29.08 -50.04 4.19
N VAL A 40 -29.45 -50.36 5.43
CA VAL A 40 -28.66 -50.27 6.65
C VAL A 40 -27.57 -51.34 6.65
N THR A 41 -26.31 -50.99 6.93
CA THR A 41 -25.46 -51.76 7.86
C THR A 41 -24.20 -50.98 8.25
N SER A 42 -24.10 -50.75 9.55
CA SER A 42 -22.91 -50.35 10.30
C SER A 42 -21.90 -51.49 10.40
N ALA A 43 -20.62 -51.25 10.05
CA ALA A 43 -19.43 -51.70 10.79
C ALA A 43 -18.11 -51.35 10.07
N ALA A 44 -17.18 -50.82 10.85
CA ALA A 44 -15.72 -50.96 10.74
C ALA A 44 -15.00 -50.49 9.47
N SER A 45 -14.29 -49.35 9.57
CA SER A 45 -12.82 -49.31 9.49
C SER A 45 -12.33 -47.86 9.54
N ALA A 46 -11.40 -47.58 10.47
CA ALA A 46 -10.65 -46.34 10.52
C ALA A 46 -9.64 -46.28 9.36
N PRO A 47 -9.40 -45.10 8.76
CA PRO A 47 -8.10 -44.76 8.20
C PRO A 47 -7.40 -43.84 9.23
N SER A 48 -6.38 -44.37 9.90
CA SER A 48 -4.98 -44.12 9.54
C SER A 48 -4.60 -42.66 9.73
N SER A 49 -3.90 -42.42 10.84
CA SER A 49 -3.16 -41.21 11.16
C SER A 49 -2.19 -40.86 10.02
N ALA A 50 -2.63 -40.02 9.10
CA ALA A 50 -1.71 -39.29 8.25
C ALA A 50 -1.05 -38.19 9.10
N PRO A 51 0.29 -38.05 9.08
CA PRO A 51 0.93 -36.94 9.75
C PRO A 51 0.51 -35.68 9.00
N LEU A 52 -0.30 -34.84 9.65
CA LEU A 52 -0.52 -33.49 9.17
C LEU A 52 0.84 -32.83 9.12
N THR A 53 1.30 -32.61 7.90
CA THR A 53 2.46 -31.81 7.53
C THR A 53 2.50 -30.55 8.39
N GLU A 54 3.42 -30.51 9.37
CA GLU A 54 3.73 -29.33 10.19
C GLU A 54 4.13 -28.10 9.35
N HIS A 55 4.32 -28.28 8.04
CA HIS A 55 4.65 -27.22 7.08
C HIS A 55 3.51 -26.28 6.67
N MET A 56 2.25 -26.51 7.10
CA MET A 56 1.14 -25.57 6.81
C MET A 56 0.75 -24.65 7.98
N LEU A 57 1.39 -24.78 9.15
CA LEU A 57 1.07 -23.96 10.33
C LEU A 57 1.98 -22.71 10.48
N ASP A 58 2.88 -22.48 9.53
CA ASP A 58 3.72 -21.26 9.48
C ASP A 58 3.04 -20.08 8.75
N GLU A 59 1.84 -20.30 8.20
CA GLU A 59 0.92 -19.21 7.88
C GLU A 59 0.31 -18.70 9.19
N ARG A 60 0.97 -17.69 9.78
CA ARG A 60 0.53 -16.98 10.97
C ARG A 60 -0.99 -16.79 10.97
N ILE A 61 -1.67 -17.46 11.90
CA ILE A 61 -3.10 -17.32 12.22
C ILE A 61 -3.50 -15.84 12.48
N PHE A 62 -2.52 -14.96 12.70
CA PHE A 62 -2.67 -13.52 12.83
C PHE A 62 -1.94 -12.79 11.70
N ASP A 63 -2.63 -12.52 10.60
CA ASP A 63 -2.18 -11.52 9.63
C ASP A 63 -2.64 -10.13 10.10
N ASP A 64 -1.69 -9.36 10.62
CA ASP A 64 -1.87 -7.99 11.09
C ASP A 64 -2.52 -7.07 10.04
N ARG A 65 -2.30 -7.36 8.76
CA ARG A 65 -2.89 -6.59 7.67
C ARG A 65 -4.37 -6.88 7.50
N ILE A 66 -4.78 -8.15 7.66
CA ILE A 66 -6.19 -8.55 7.68
C ILE A 66 -6.90 -7.87 8.85
N MET A 67 -6.24 -7.78 10.00
CA MET A 67 -6.78 -7.08 11.18
C MET A 67 -7.01 -5.59 10.91
N ILE A 68 -6.01 -4.88 10.38
CA ILE A 68 -6.15 -3.45 10.02
C ILE A 68 -7.28 -3.26 9.01
N ARG A 69 -7.34 -4.10 7.97
CA ARG A 69 -8.36 -4.04 6.94
C ARG A 69 -9.76 -4.33 7.50
N GLY A 70 -9.89 -5.30 8.39
CA GLY A 70 -11.14 -5.62 9.07
C GLY A 70 -11.64 -4.44 9.91
N TYR A 71 -10.76 -3.74 10.62
CA TYR A 71 -11.13 -2.50 11.32
C TYR A 71 -11.48 -1.36 10.35
N ALA A 72 -10.72 -1.21 9.27
CA ALA A 72 -10.97 -0.17 8.26
C ALA A 72 -12.37 -0.33 7.64
N LEU A 73 -12.78 -1.57 7.33
CA LEU A 73 -14.11 -1.88 6.82
C LEU A 73 -15.22 -1.50 7.83
N LYS A 74 -15.02 -1.77 9.12
CA LYS A 74 -16.00 -1.44 10.18
C LYS A 74 -16.24 0.06 10.32
N ILE A 75 -15.19 0.87 10.12
CA ILE A 75 -15.26 2.33 10.24
C ILE A 75 -15.30 3.03 8.87
N ALA A 76 -15.49 2.27 7.78
CA ALA A 76 -15.41 2.78 6.43
C ALA A 76 -16.40 3.91 6.17
N THR A 77 -17.59 3.85 6.77
CA THR A 77 -18.67 4.85 6.63
C THR A 77 -18.60 5.98 7.65
N ALA A 78 -17.64 5.95 8.58
CA ALA A 78 -17.53 6.94 9.65
C ALA A 78 -17.25 8.35 9.12
N SER A 79 -17.59 9.35 9.93
CA SER A 79 -17.37 10.76 9.60
C SER A 79 -15.90 11.14 9.79
N LYS A 80 -15.44 12.16 9.05
CA LYS A 80 -14.08 12.71 9.16
C LYS A 80 -13.73 13.10 10.61
N GLY A 81 -14.65 13.76 11.32
CA GLY A 81 -14.45 14.15 12.71
C GLY A 81 -14.28 12.95 13.65
N PHE A 82 -15.05 11.89 13.45
CA PHE A 82 -14.90 10.64 14.21
C PHE A 82 -13.55 9.96 13.95
N LEU A 83 -13.11 9.91 12.69
CA LEU A 83 -11.80 9.34 12.35
C LEU A 83 -10.66 10.12 13.01
N LEU A 84 -10.69 11.45 12.97
CA LEU A 84 -9.69 12.29 13.64
C LEU A 84 -9.71 12.11 15.17
N ALA A 85 -10.89 12.01 15.77
CA ALA A 85 -11.01 11.73 17.20
C ALA A 85 -10.41 10.36 17.56
N MET A 86 -10.67 9.33 16.76
CA MET A 86 -10.12 7.98 16.96
C MET A 86 -8.60 7.93 16.82
N ILE A 87 -8.03 8.69 15.88
CA ILE A 87 -6.57 8.79 15.72
C ILE A 87 -5.96 9.46 16.96
N ASN A 88 -6.65 10.42 17.56
CA ASN A 88 -6.18 11.17 18.72
C ASN A 88 -6.34 10.43 20.06
N ASP A 89 -7.19 9.41 20.12
CA ASP A 89 -7.45 8.68 21.34
C ASP A 89 -6.21 7.88 21.76
N ASP A 90 -5.49 8.35 22.77
CA ASP A 90 -4.27 7.69 23.26
C ASP A 90 -4.53 6.27 23.80
N ALA A 91 -5.77 5.96 24.21
CA ALA A 91 -6.17 4.62 24.65
C ALA A 91 -6.52 3.68 23.48
N ALA A 92 -6.69 4.19 22.25
CA ALA A 92 -7.06 3.36 21.12
C ALA A 92 -5.91 2.43 20.69
N PRO A 93 -6.19 1.14 20.43
CA PRO A 93 -5.17 0.19 20.00
C PRO A 93 -4.60 0.57 18.64
N ALA A 94 -3.32 0.24 18.43
CA ALA A 94 -2.56 0.61 17.23
C ALA A 94 -3.26 0.24 15.91
N TYR A 95 -3.87 -0.95 15.82
CA TYR A 95 -4.59 -1.39 14.62
C TYR A 95 -5.81 -0.52 14.30
N ARG A 96 -6.55 -0.06 15.32
CA ARG A 96 -7.68 0.85 15.11
C ARG A 96 -7.21 2.22 14.66
N LYS A 97 -6.12 2.73 15.23
CA LYS A 97 -5.50 3.98 14.78
C LYS A 97 -5.03 3.88 13.33
N ALA A 98 -4.28 2.83 12.99
CA ALA A 98 -3.81 2.59 11.63
C ALA A 98 -4.97 2.48 10.64
N ALA A 99 -6.04 1.76 11.00
CA ALA A 99 -7.26 1.68 10.20
C ALA A 99 -7.94 3.04 10.01
N ALA A 100 -8.04 3.85 11.07
CA ALA A 100 -8.65 5.18 10.99
C ALA A 100 -7.84 6.12 10.09
N VAL A 101 -6.51 6.08 10.16
CA VAL A 101 -5.62 6.83 9.25
C VAL A 101 -5.79 6.35 7.81
N CYS A 102 -5.86 5.03 7.60
CA CYS A 102 -6.07 4.43 6.28
C CYS A 102 -7.39 4.91 5.65
N VAL A 103 -8.50 4.85 6.39
CA VAL A 103 -9.81 5.32 5.91
C VAL A 103 -9.82 6.84 5.69
N LEU A 104 -9.15 7.60 6.57
CA LEU A 104 -8.99 9.04 6.40
C LEU A 104 -8.29 9.36 5.07
N ARG A 105 -7.20 8.66 4.78
CA ARG A 105 -6.44 8.79 3.52
C ARG A 105 -7.29 8.45 2.31
N GLU A 106 -7.93 7.28 2.31
CA GLU A 106 -8.64 6.78 1.12
C GLU A 106 -9.89 7.58 0.77
N ARG A 107 -10.60 8.12 1.78
CA ARG A 107 -11.89 8.80 1.54
C ARG A 107 -11.79 10.32 1.54
N PHE A 108 -10.90 10.89 2.34
CA PHE A 108 -10.92 12.32 2.64
C PHE A 108 -9.65 13.06 2.22
N ALA A 109 -8.56 12.38 1.79
CA ALA A 109 -7.33 13.06 1.41
C ALA A 109 -7.54 14.14 0.33
N ASP A 110 -8.34 13.82 -0.71
CA ASP A 110 -8.63 14.76 -1.80
C ASP A 110 -9.62 15.86 -1.41
N GLN A 111 -10.37 15.66 -0.32
CA GLN A 111 -11.39 16.61 0.19
C GLN A 111 -10.81 17.60 1.20
N ILE A 112 -9.59 17.39 1.68
CA ILE A 112 -8.95 18.23 2.70
C ILE A 112 -8.37 19.49 2.04
N VAL A 113 -9.03 20.62 2.26
CA VAL A 113 -8.69 21.93 1.67
C VAL A 113 -7.58 22.63 2.49
N ALA A 114 -6.83 23.56 1.88
CA ALA A 114 -5.63 24.20 2.44
C ALA A 114 -5.66 24.61 3.92
N LYS A 115 -6.74 25.25 4.42
CA LYS A 115 -6.82 25.66 5.84
C LYS A 115 -6.95 24.45 6.78
N GLU A 116 -7.79 23.49 6.40
CA GLU A 116 -7.98 22.25 7.14
C GLU A 116 -6.73 21.36 7.06
N LYS A 117 -6.10 21.33 5.88
CA LYS A 117 -4.86 20.59 5.62
C LYS A 117 -3.77 20.90 6.64
N ILE A 118 -3.55 22.17 6.94
CA ILE A 118 -2.53 22.58 7.93
C ILE A 118 -2.84 22.00 9.32
N LEU A 119 -4.12 21.99 9.72
CA LEU A 119 -4.53 21.44 11.02
C LEU A 119 -4.36 19.92 11.05
N VAL A 120 -4.81 19.22 10.00
CA VAL A 120 -4.68 17.78 9.88
C VAL A 120 -3.21 17.36 9.80
N GLU A 121 -2.36 18.08 9.07
CA GLU A 121 -0.91 17.82 9.02
C GLU A 121 -0.26 17.97 10.39
N ARG A 122 -0.47 19.10 11.07
CA ARG A 122 0.08 19.30 12.43
C ARG A 122 -0.41 18.25 13.40
N PHE A 123 -1.66 17.82 13.24
CA PHE A 123 -2.24 16.76 14.04
C PHE A 123 -1.55 15.42 13.78
N LEU A 124 -1.43 15.01 12.52
CA LEU A 124 -0.80 13.76 12.12
C LEU A 124 0.69 13.73 12.48
N LEU A 125 1.42 14.84 12.31
CA LEU A 125 2.83 14.93 12.71
C LEU A 125 3.03 14.73 14.21
N ARG A 126 2.18 15.34 15.06
CA ARG A 126 2.21 15.11 16.51
C ARG A 126 1.95 13.65 16.86
N GLN A 127 1.02 13.00 16.16
CA GLN A 127 0.72 11.59 16.36
C GLN A 127 1.84 10.68 15.85
N LEU A 128 2.54 11.05 14.79
CA LEU A 128 3.71 10.31 14.28
C LEU A 128 4.83 10.21 15.32
N GLU A 129 5.10 11.31 16.04
CA GLU A 129 6.12 11.36 17.10
C GLU A 129 5.75 10.51 18.32
N ARG A 130 4.45 10.35 18.59
CA ARG A 130 3.93 9.59 19.74
C ARG A 130 3.69 8.11 19.42
N ALA A 131 3.44 7.79 18.15
CA ALA A 131 3.09 6.44 17.75
C ALA A 131 4.26 5.49 17.97
N ALA A 132 4.09 4.51 18.86
CA ALA A 132 5.08 3.45 19.05
C ALA A 132 5.02 2.37 17.95
N SER A 133 3.84 2.16 17.35
CA SER A 133 3.62 1.09 16.37
C SER A 133 4.15 1.48 14.98
N PRO A 134 4.94 0.62 14.32
CA PRO A 134 5.46 0.89 12.98
C PRO A 134 4.34 0.98 11.93
N PHE A 135 3.24 0.24 12.10
CA PHE A 135 2.06 0.30 11.23
C PHE A 135 1.45 1.69 11.21
N VAL A 136 1.20 2.25 12.40
CA VAL A 136 0.61 3.59 12.54
C VAL A 136 1.55 4.63 11.95
N GLN A 137 2.86 4.51 12.20
CA GLN A 137 3.84 5.44 11.63
C GLN A 137 3.85 5.41 10.09
N ILE A 138 3.83 4.23 9.46
CA ILE A 138 3.79 4.12 7.99
C ILE A 138 2.52 4.73 7.44
N GLU A 139 1.36 4.41 8.02
CA GLU A 139 0.07 4.95 7.58
C GLU A 139 0.01 6.48 7.70
N ILE A 140 0.52 7.03 8.80
CA ILE A 140 0.58 8.48 8.98
C ILE A 140 1.51 9.12 7.96
N MET A 141 2.74 8.61 7.78
CA MET A 141 3.68 9.14 6.79
C MET A 141 3.13 9.07 5.37
N HIS A 142 2.49 7.95 5.01
CA HIS A 142 1.84 7.78 3.72
C HIS A 142 0.70 8.79 3.52
N THR A 143 -0.14 8.99 4.53
CA THR A 143 -1.24 9.97 4.48
C THR A 143 -0.71 11.39 4.31
N ILE A 144 0.31 11.78 5.06
CA ILE A 144 0.96 13.09 4.93
C ILE A 144 1.56 13.27 3.53
N LEU A 145 2.16 12.23 2.94
CA LEU A 145 2.70 12.28 1.58
C LEU A 145 1.61 12.47 0.51
N ILE A 146 0.42 11.91 0.71
CA ILE A 146 -0.71 12.16 -0.20
C ILE A 146 -1.24 13.59 -0.04
N LEU A 147 -1.33 14.08 1.19
CA LEU A 147 -1.81 15.44 1.46
C LEU A 147 -0.84 16.52 0.94
N ASP A 148 0.46 16.39 1.21
CA ASP A 148 1.50 17.31 0.73
C ASP A 148 2.78 16.60 0.35
N ARG A 149 2.77 16.08 -0.87
CA ARG A 149 3.93 15.42 -1.46
C ARG A 149 5.15 16.34 -1.52
N TYR A 150 5.00 17.57 -2.01
CA TYR A 150 6.16 18.43 -2.31
C TYR A 150 6.98 18.77 -1.07
N ARG A 151 6.30 18.99 0.06
CA ARG A 151 6.93 19.36 1.32
C ARG A 151 7.59 18.18 2.02
N TYR A 152 6.95 17.01 2.03
CA TYR A 152 7.35 15.90 2.89
C TYR A 152 8.04 14.74 2.17
N PHE A 153 8.13 14.75 0.83
CA PHE A 153 8.77 13.66 0.09
C PHE A 153 10.20 13.38 0.55
N ASP A 154 11.01 14.43 0.70
CA ASP A 154 12.44 14.32 1.04
C ASP A 154 12.67 13.75 2.44
N THR A 155 11.74 14.00 3.37
CA THR A 155 11.85 13.52 4.75
C THR A 155 11.19 12.16 4.97
N MET A 156 9.99 11.96 4.42
CA MET A 156 9.16 10.79 4.73
C MET A 156 9.50 9.58 3.87
N VAL A 157 9.79 9.75 2.57
CA VAL A 157 10.07 8.60 1.69
C VAL A 157 11.33 7.85 2.15
N PRO A 158 12.45 8.51 2.48
CA PRO A 158 13.60 7.80 3.03
C PRO A 158 13.30 7.08 4.34
N ALA A 159 12.45 7.66 5.19
CA ALA A 159 12.04 7.03 6.45
C ALA A 159 11.18 5.78 6.21
N ILE A 160 10.24 5.82 5.25
CA ILE A 160 9.44 4.65 4.85
C ILE A 160 10.33 3.57 4.21
N ILE A 161 11.28 3.94 3.34
CA ILE A 161 12.21 2.98 2.72
C ILE A 161 13.03 2.23 3.80
N ARG A 162 13.48 2.91 4.86
CA ARG A 162 14.15 2.24 5.98
C ARG A 162 13.25 1.23 6.69
N LYS A 163 11.94 1.48 6.75
CA LYS A 163 10.97 0.53 7.34
C LYS A 163 10.71 -0.70 6.47
N MET A 164 11.17 -0.71 5.21
CA MET A 164 11.14 -1.93 4.40
C MET A 164 12.07 -3.03 4.95
N ASP A 165 13.08 -2.68 5.75
CA ASP A 165 13.98 -3.62 6.45
C ASP A 165 13.41 -4.15 7.77
N HIS A 166 12.17 -3.83 8.09
CA HIS A 166 11.57 -4.34 9.33
C HIS A 166 11.49 -5.88 9.28
N TYR A 167 11.77 -6.53 10.41
CA TYR A 167 11.74 -8.00 10.51
C TYR A 167 10.34 -8.56 10.22
N GLU A 168 9.32 -7.74 10.45
CA GLU A 168 7.94 -8.10 10.21
C GLU A 168 7.55 -7.88 8.74
N LYS A 169 7.15 -8.98 8.08
CA LYS A 169 6.84 -9.00 6.64
C LYS A 169 5.68 -8.05 6.26
N SER A 170 4.66 -7.97 7.10
CA SER A 170 3.48 -7.09 6.94
C SER A 170 3.88 -5.60 6.92
N VAL A 171 4.71 -5.17 7.87
CA VAL A 171 5.26 -3.81 7.96
C VAL A 171 6.13 -3.49 6.74
N SER A 172 7.03 -4.42 6.38
CA SER A 172 7.90 -4.27 5.20
C SER A 172 7.09 -4.11 3.92
N GLU A 173 6.03 -4.91 3.76
CA GLU A 173 5.13 -4.84 2.61
C GLU A 173 4.33 -3.54 2.56
N GLN A 174 3.78 -3.12 3.71
CA GLN A 174 3.03 -1.88 3.81
C GLN A 174 3.91 -0.67 3.48
N ALA A 175 5.17 -0.66 3.95
CA ALA A 175 6.15 0.37 3.60
C ALA A 175 6.43 0.39 2.09
N TYR A 176 6.64 -0.78 1.48
CA TYR A 176 6.84 -0.89 0.03
C TYR A 176 5.64 -0.35 -0.76
N GLN A 177 4.42 -0.75 -0.39
CA GLN A 177 3.19 -0.30 -1.04
C GLN A 177 2.98 1.20 -0.91
N ALA A 178 3.27 1.79 0.26
CA ALA A 178 3.20 3.23 0.47
C ALA A 178 4.18 4.01 -0.42
N VAL A 179 5.40 3.49 -0.65
CA VAL A 179 6.36 4.13 -1.56
C VAL A 179 5.92 3.95 -3.01
N GLN A 180 5.44 2.75 -3.36
CA GLN A 180 4.99 2.43 -4.71
C GLN A 180 3.79 3.27 -5.14
N SER A 181 2.77 3.42 -4.28
CA SER A 181 1.58 4.24 -4.55
C SER A 181 1.96 5.70 -4.80
N VAL A 182 2.85 6.25 -3.96
CA VAL A 182 3.34 7.63 -4.13
C VAL A 182 4.12 7.73 -5.43
N ASN A 183 5.04 6.81 -5.73
CA ASN A 183 5.84 6.85 -6.95
C ASN A 183 4.99 6.76 -8.23
N GLN A 184 3.96 5.91 -8.24
CA GLN A 184 3.03 5.76 -9.36
C GLN A 184 2.21 7.03 -9.60
N ALA A 185 1.74 7.70 -8.54
CA ALA A 185 1.05 8.98 -8.65
C ALA A 185 1.96 10.15 -9.10
N GLY A 186 3.28 9.96 -9.12
CA GLY A 186 4.27 11.03 -9.30
C GLY A 186 4.55 11.45 -10.73
N ASN A 187 4.09 10.72 -11.75
CA ASN A 187 4.41 10.99 -13.16
C ASN A 187 5.91 11.21 -13.43
N ASN A 188 6.76 10.22 -13.13
CA ASN A 188 8.18 10.18 -13.51
C ASN A 188 9.03 11.41 -13.14
N ARG A 189 8.86 11.93 -11.91
CA ARG A 189 9.63 13.08 -11.43
C ARG A 189 11.09 12.71 -11.11
N SER A 190 12.02 13.38 -11.79
CA SER A 190 13.46 13.18 -11.62
C SER A 190 13.97 13.52 -10.21
N ARG A 191 13.47 14.59 -9.58
CA ARG A 191 13.85 14.97 -8.20
C ARG A 191 13.55 13.86 -7.21
N GLU A 192 12.37 13.27 -7.30
CA GLU A 192 11.88 12.23 -6.41
C GLU A 192 12.62 10.92 -6.64
N ALA A 193 12.80 10.54 -7.92
CA ALA A 193 13.63 9.40 -8.30
C ALA A 193 15.06 9.53 -7.73
N ARG A 194 15.65 10.74 -7.74
CA ARG A 194 16.98 10.99 -7.17
C ARG A 194 17.03 10.77 -5.65
N ILE A 195 15.99 11.16 -4.93
CA ILE A 195 15.90 10.94 -3.47
C ILE A 195 15.81 9.45 -3.15
N VAL A 196 14.93 8.73 -3.86
CA VAL A 196 14.79 7.27 -3.72
C VAL A 196 16.11 6.57 -4.06
N PHE A 197 16.72 6.90 -5.20
CA PHE A 197 17.99 6.36 -5.65
C PHE A 197 19.09 6.59 -4.60
N ASN A 198 19.28 7.82 -4.13
CA ASN A 198 20.33 8.15 -3.16
C ASN A 198 20.13 7.44 -1.83
N THR A 199 18.88 7.26 -1.40
CA THR A 199 18.55 6.52 -0.19
C THR A 199 18.92 5.05 -0.33
N LEU A 200 18.44 4.40 -1.41
CA LEU A 200 18.72 2.99 -1.68
C LEU A 200 20.21 2.74 -1.90
N ARG A 201 20.89 3.59 -2.68
CA ARG A 201 22.35 3.53 -2.89
C ARG A 201 23.11 3.52 -1.57
N LYS A 202 22.79 4.42 -0.65
CA LYS A 202 23.44 4.46 0.68
C LYS A 202 23.17 3.17 1.47
N MET A 203 21.93 2.70 1.47
CA MET A 203 21.57 1.46 2.17
C MET A 203 22.30 0.24 1.59
N PHE A 204 22.30 0.08 0.27
CA PHE A 204 23.02 -0.99 -0.40
C PHE A 204 24.53 -0.91 -0.21
N PHE A 205 25.10 0.31 -0.21
CA PHE A 205 26.52 0.49 0.07
C PHE A 205 26.89 -0.02 1.47
N LEU A 206 26.02 0.19 2.47
CA LEU A 206 26.24 -0.29 3.84
C LEU A 206 26.07 -1.82 3.95
N THR A 207 25.19 -2.42 3.15
CA THR A 207 24.94 -3.87 3.16
C THR A 207 25.76 -4.66 2.14
N ARG A 208 26.60 -4.01 1.33
CA ARG A 208 27.28 -4.62 0.16
C ARG A 208 27.97 -5.95 0.42
N LYS A 209 28.66 -6.09 1.55
CA LYS A 209 29.38 -7.32 1.92
C LYS A 209 28.47 -8.52 2.22
N LYS A 210 27.20 -8.26 2.52
CA LYS A 210 26.19 -9.29 2.84
C LYS A 210 25.38 -9.70 1.60
N LEU A 211 25.38 -8.89 0.54
CA LEU A 211 24.62 -9.15 -0.68
C LEU A 211 25.01 -10.44 -1.41
N PRO A 212 26.30 -10.83 -1.51
CA PRO A 212 26.69 -12.08 -2.17
C PRO A 212 26.18 -13.34 -1.44
N HIS A 213 25.86 -13.22 -0.15
CA HIS A 213 25.37 -14.30 0.69
C HIS A 213 23.84 -14.22 0.91
N ALA A 214 23.17 -13.26 0.27
CA ALA A 214 21.73 -13.11 0.40
C ALA A 214 21.02 -14.26 -0.33
N SER A 215 19.98 -14.81 0.30
CA SER A 215 19.14 -15.81 -0.35
C SER A 215 18.48 -15.22 -1.59
N PRO A 216 18.47 -15.93 -2.74
CA PRO A 216 17.80 -15.48 -3.96
C PRO A 216 16.29 -15.26 -3.78
N ASP A 217 15.70 -15.77 -2.69
CA ASP A 217 14.28 -15.62 -2.36
C ASP A 217 13.96 -14.53 -1.34
N ASP A 218 14.92 -13.64 -1.04
CA ASP A 218 14.64 -12.50 -0.16
C ASP A 218 13.69 -11.48 -0.82
N VAL A 219 12.44 -11.50 -0.37
CA VAL A 219 11.36 -10.60 -0.81
C VAL A 219 11.70 -9.13 -0.54
N GLN A 220 12.41 -8.83 0.56
CA GLN A 220 12.75 -7.45 0.92
C GLN A 220 13.77 -6.87 -0.06
N LEU A 221 14.78 -7.68 -0.41
CA LEU A 221 15.78 -7.34 -1.41
C LEU A 221 15.14 -7.11 -2.78
N LYS A 222 14.27 -8.02 -3.24
CA LYS A 222 13.55 -7.88 -4.52
C LYS A 222 12.77 -6.56 -4.60
N ARG A 223 12.00 -6.22 -3.57
CA ARG A 223 11.23 -4.96 -3.48
C ARG A 223 12.12 -3.71 -3.57
N LYS A 224 13.28 -3.73 -2.91
CA LYS A 224 14.25 -2.62 -3.00
C LYS A 224 14.89 -2.50 -4.37
N LEU A 225 15.23 -3.63 -5.00
CA LEU A 225 15.76 -3.65 -6.36
C LEU A 225 14.74 -3.14 -7.36
N GLU A 226 13.45 -3.45 -7.20
CA GLU A 226 12.37 -2.88 -8.02
C GLU A 226 12.29 -1.35 -7.91
N LEU A 227 12.34 -0.81 -6.68
CA LEU A 227 12.38 0.65 -6.47
C LEU A 227 13.65 1.27 -7.08
N LEU A 228 14.78 0.55 -7.01
CA LEU A 228 16.04 0.98 -7.61
C LEU A 228 15.94 1.02 -9.13
N ARG A 229 15.42 -0.05 -9.77
CA ARG A 229 15.16 -0.12 -11.21
C ARG A 229 14.23 1.00 -11.67
N TRP A 230 13.16 1.28 -10.92
CA TRP A 230 12.28 2.42 -11.20
C TRP A 230 13.05 3.75 -11.18
N SER A 231 13.89 3.97 -10.16
CA SER A 231 14.65 5.22 -10.07
C SER A 231 15.67 5.39 -11.19
N ILE A 232 16.34 4.31 -11.60
CA ILE A 232 17.29 4.30 -12.74
C ILE A 232 16.55 4.55 -14.05
N LYS A 233 15.35 3.96 -14.24
CA LYS A 233 14.54 4.18 -15.45
C LYS A 233 14.22 5.66 -15.67
N ILE A 234 14.02 6.42 -14.59
CA ILE A 234 13.71 7.86 -14.68
C ILE A 234 14.99 8.71 -14.81
N LEU A 235 16.05 8.37 -14.09
CA LEU A 235 17.28 9.17 -14.06
C LEU A 235 18.23 8.89 -15.24
N GLY A 236 18.14 7.71 -15.85
CA GLY A 236 19.02 7.23 -16.89
C GLY A 236 20.11 6.26 -16.39
N THR A 237 20.74 5.57 -17.34
CA THR A 237 21.74 4.52 -17.07
C THR A 237 23.06 5.03 -16.49
N GLN A 238 23.34 6.33 -16.58
CA GLN A 238 24.54 6.96 -16.00
C GLN A 238 24.63 6.79 -14.48
N GLU A 239 23.48 6.63 -13.80
CA GLU A 239 23.46 6.41 -12.36
C GLU A 239 23.93 4.99 -11.96
N LEU A 240 24.03 4.04 -12.90
CA LEU A 240 24.54 2.69 -12.63
C LEU A 240 26.00 2.71 -12.16
N GLU A 241 26.82 3.61 -12.69
CA GLU A 241 28.25 3.75 -12.32
C GLU A 241 28.44 4.13 -10.86
N ARG A 242 27.40 4.67 -10.21
CA ARG A 242 27.44 5.11 -8.81
C ARG A 242 27.09 4.00 -7.83
N LEU A 243 26.61 2.85 -8.31
CA LEU A 243 26.22 1.71 -7.47
C LEU A 243 27.43 0.80 -7.19
N PRO A 244 27.45 0.09 -6.04
CA PRO A 244 28.42 -0.98 -5.80
C PRO A 244 28.29 -2.09 -6.85
N GLN A 245 29.40 -2.68 -7.27
CA GLN A 245 29.43 -3.75 -8.28
C GLN A 245 28.56 -4.94 -7.89
N GLU A 246 28.50 -5.25 -6.59
CA GLU A 246 27.68 -6.34 -6.05
C GLU A 246 26.18 -6.12 -6.29
N VAL A 247 25.73 -4.85 -6.30
CA VAL A 247 24.33 -4.50 -6.57
C VAL A 247 24.05 -4.55 -8.07
N ILE A 248 25.01 -4.13 -8.89
CA ILE A 248 24.90 -4.19 -10.36
C ILE A 248 24.70 -5.63 -10.82
N ASN A 249 25.41 -6.59 -10.21
CA ASN A 249 25.27 -8.01 -10.53
C ASN A 249 23.88 -8.60 -10.19
N LEU A 250 23.10 -7.91 -9.35
CA LEU A 250 21.75 -8.34 -8.93
C LEU A 250 20.63 -7.64 -9.71
N LEU A 251 20.96 -6.59 -10.48
CA LEU A 251 20.00 -5.79 -11.24
C LEU A 251 19.70 -6.38 -12.61
#